data_AF-A0A946YG38-F1
#
_entry.id   AF-A0A946YG38-F1
#
_cell.length_a   1.000
_cell.length_b   1.000
_cell.length_c   1.000
_cell.angle_alpha   90.00
_cell.angle_beta   90.00
_cell.angle_gamma   90.00
#
_symmetry.space_group_name_H-M   'P 1'
#
loop_
_entity.id
_entity.type
_entity.pdbx_description
1 polymer ?
#
loop_
_entity_poly.entity_id
_entity_poly.type
_entity_poly.pdbx_seq_one_letter_code
_entity_poly.pdbx_strand_id
1 'polypeptide(L)' 'MIITTTDPVTGEPLQSLESKPFVIEGNGRLAVKIYFESEATRLTYLQENKENSSATGNNQPA' A
#
# COMPACT_ATOMS: atom_id res chain seq x y z
N MET A 1 -7.31 13.61 -1.36
CA MET A 1 -6.14 12.73 -1.50
C MET A 1 -5.31 12.88 -0.24
N ILE A 2 -5.07 11.79 0.46
CA ILE A 2 -4.25 11.76 1.68
C ILE A 2 -2.86 11.28 1.28
N ILE A 3 -1.81 11.93 1.79
CA ILE A 3 -0.42 11.55 1.51
C ILE A 3 0.22 11.07 2.80
N THR A 4 0.78 9.87 2.77
CA THR A 4 1.53 9.30 3.88
C THR A 4 3.02 9.29 3.53
N THR A 5 3.81 9.93 4.38
CA THR A 5 5.28 10.07 4.21
C THR A 5 6.06 9.19 5.18
N THR A 6 5.39 8.21 5.78
CA THR A 6 6.00 7.22 6.68
C THR A 6 5.81 5.87 6.01
N ASP A 7 6.89 5.11 5.85
CA ASP A 7 6.81 3.76 5.30
C ASP A 7 5.99 2.89 6.27
N PRO A 8 4.85 2.31 5.84
CA PRO A 8 4.00 1.52 6.72
C PRO A 8 4.63 0.16 7.10
N VAL A 9 5.66 -0.29 6.38
CA VAL A 9 6.36 -1.54 6.63
C VAL A 9 7.46 -1.36 7.65
N THR A 10 8.25 -0.28 7.54
CA THR A 10 9.40 -0.05 8.42
C THR A 10 9.14 0.97 9.53
N GLY A 11 8.11 1.81 9.38
CA GLY A 11 7.79 2.89 10.32
C GLY A 11 8.67 4.12 10.17
N GLU A 12 9.60 4.12 9.22
CA GLU A 12 10.57 5.18 9.05
C GLU A 12 9.98 6.37 8.26
N PRO A 13 10.25 7.61 8.69
CA PRO A 13 9.83 8.80 7.97
C PRO A 13 10.67 9.00 6.70
N LEU A 14 10.01 9.27 5.58
CA LEU A 14 10.63 9.48 4.28
C LEU A 14 11.04 10.94 4.12
N GLN A 15 12.34 11.17 3.92
CA GLN A 15 12.91 12.51 3.76
C GLN A 15 12.80 13.08 2.33
N SER A 16 12.65 12.22 1.31
CA SER A 16 12.57 12.65 -0.09
C SER A 16 11.60 11.75 -0.83
N LEU A 17 10.57 12.31 -1.46
CA LEU A 17 9.47 11.55 -2.07
C LEU A 17 9.51 11.51 -3.60
N GLU A 18 10.30 12.39 -4.24
CA GLU A 18 10.27 12.58 -5.70
C GLU A 18 10.70 11.34 -6.49
N SER A 19 11.62 10.55 -5.94
CA SER A 19 12.12 9.31 -6.56
C SER A 19 11.66 8.05 -5.83
N LYS A 20 10.75 8.17 -4.85
CA LYS A 20 10.34 7.04 -4.03
C LYS A 20 9.19 6.27 -4.68
N PRO A 21 9.21 4.93 -4.58
CA PRO A 21 8.08 4.13 -4.99
C PRO A 21 6.83 4.50 -4.17
N PHE A 22 5.67 4.44 -4.82
CA PHE A 22 4.39 4.71 -4.15
C PHE A 22 3.28 3.78 -4.62
N VAL A 23 2.24 3.67 -3.81
CA VAL A 23 0.97 3.01 -4.14
C VAL A 23 -0.15 4.01 -3.90
N ILE A 24 -1.19 3.95 -4.73
CA ILE A 24 -2.43 4.69 -4.52
C ILE A 24 -3.50 3.67 -4.17
N GLU A 25 -4.08 3.81 -2.99
CA GLU A 25 -5.21 3.01 -2.53
C GLU A 25 -6.51 3.82 -2.59
N GLY A 26 -7.60 3.14 -2.95
CA GLY A 26 -8.92 3.74 -3.10
C GLY A 26 -9.03 4.63 -4.36
N ASN A 27 -10.15 5.36 -4.45
CA ASN A 27 -10.48 6.19 -5.60
C ASN A 27 -11.03 7.56 -5.17
N GLY A 28 -10.83 8.58 -6.00
CA GLY A 28 -11.41 9.91 -5.82
C GLY A 28 -10.83 10.70 -4.64
N ARG A 29 -11.66 11.51 -3.97
CA ARG A 29 -11.20 12.45 -2.92
C ARG A 29 -10.61 11.77 -1.69
N LEU A 30 -10.97 10.51 -1.47
CA LEU A 30 -10.51 9.67 -0.36
C LEU A 30 -9.33 8.76 -0.74
N ALA A 31 -8.79 8.88 -1.95
CA ALA A 31 -7.61 8.13 -2.35
C ALA A 31 -6.42 8.46 -1.42
N VAL A 32 -5.68 7.43 -1.02
CA VAL A 32 -4.50 7.52 -0.18
C VAL A 32 -3.27 7.19 -1.03
N LYS A 33 -2.28 8.08 -1.04
CA LYS A 33 -0.98 7.82 -1.67
C LYS A 33 0.03 7.51 -0.58
N ILE A 34 0.53 6.29 -0.63
CA ILE A 34 1.46 5.74 0.34
C ILE A 34 2.83 5.67 -0.34
N TYR A 35 3.81 6.37 0.21
CA TYR A 35 5.19 6.30 -0.27
C TYR A 35 5.97 5.24 0.54
N PHE A 36 6.97 4.65 -0.11
CA PHE A 36 7.80 3.59 0.45
C PHE A 36 9.27 3.98 0.37
N GLU A 37 10.08 3.51 1.31
CA GLU A 37 11.51 3.78 1.30
C GLU A 37 12.21 3.16 0.10
N SER A 38 11.74 1.98 -0.33
CA SER A 38 12.37 1.12 -1.33
C SER A 38 11.33 0.27 -2.05
N GLU A 39 11.68 -0.28 -3.21
CA GLU A 39 10.77 -1.19 -3.93
C GLU A 39 10.50 -2.47 -3.14
N ALA A 40 11.45 -2.93 -2.32
CA ALA A 40 11.28 -4.08 -1.45
C ALA A 40 10.12 -3.89 -0.48
N THR A 41 10.06 -2.75 0.24
CA THR A 41 8.98 -2.48 1.20
C THR A 41 7.63 -2.28 0.51
N ARG A 42 7.63 -1.64 -0.67
CA ARG A 42 6.43 -1.56 -1.52
C ARG A 42 5.89 -2.95 -1.89
N LEU A 43 6.77 -3.88 -2.31
CA LEU A 43 6.35 -5.23 -2.70
C LEU A 43 5.83 -6.03 -1.52
N THR A 44 6.49 -5.95 -0.35
CA THR A 44 6.01 -6.56 0.88
C THR A 44 4.61 -6.06 1.22
N TYR A 45 4.40 -4.75 1.24
CA TYR A 45 3.10 -4.14 1.49
C TYR A 45 2.03 -4.63 0.50
N LEU A 46 2.34 -4.65 -0.79
CA LEU A 46 1.42 -5.16 -1.81
C LEU A 46 1.11 -6.65 -1.64
N GLN A 47 2.09 -7.45 -1.23
CA GLN A 47 1.91 -8.89 -1.02
C GLN A 47 0.98 -9.15 0.17
N GLU A 48 1.24 -8.52 1.31
CA GLU A 48 0.40 -8.64 2.52
C GLU A 48 -1.04 -8.18 2.25
N ASN A 49 -1.21 -7.09 1.50
CA ASN A 49 -2.52 -6.53 1.20
C ASN A 49 -3.28 -7.33 0.10
N LYS A 50 -2.54 -7.99 -0.80
CA LYS A 50 -3.10 -8.87 -1.83
C LYS A 50 -3.61 -10.19 -1.24
N GLU A 51 -3.01 -10.69 -0.16
CA GLU A 51 -3.56 -11.82 0.59
C GLU A 51 -4.91 -11.49 1.23
N ASN A 52 -5.12 -10.24 1.67
CA ASN A 52 -6.42 -9.77 2.18
C ASN A 52 -7.47 -9.55 1.07
N SER A 53 -7.03 -9.22 -0.15
CA SER A 53 -7.90 -9.00 -1.31
C SER A 53 -8.35 -10.29 -2.02
N SER A 54 -7.73 -11.43 -1.71
CA SER A 54 -7.99 -12.72 -2.36
C SER A 54 -9.04 -13.58 -1.62
N ALA A 55 -9.56 -13.13 -0.47
CA ALA A 55 -10.47 -13.90 0.39
C ALA A 55 -11.96 -13.52 0.25
N THR A 56 -12.41 -13.07 -0.93
CA THR A 56 -13.86 -13.05 -1.25
C THR A 56 -14.09 -13.70 -2.61
N GLY A 57 -13.87 -15.01 -2.64
CA GLY A 57 -14.20 -15.89 -3.76
C GLY A 57 -14.80 -17.20 -3.24
N ASN A 58 -16.07 -17.13 -2.84
CA ASN A 58 -17.05 -18.23 -2.81
C ASN A 58 -16.59 -19.61 -2.28
N ASN A 59 -16.82 -19.87 -0.99
CA ASN A 59 -17.03 -21.22 -0.49
C ASN A 59 -18.43 -21.34 0.11
N GLN A 60 -19.43 -21.52 -0.76
CA GLN A 60 -20.71 -22.10 -0.38
C GLN A 60 -20.85 -23.43 -1.12
N PRO A 61 -20.43 -24.57 -0.53
CA PRO A 61 -20.88 -25.87 -0.99
C PRO A 61 -22.35 -26.08 -0.59
N ALA A 62 -23.12 -26.62 -1.54
CA ALA A 62 -24.55 -26.90 -1.47
C ALA A 62 -24.91 -28.00 -0.46
#